data_AF-A0A422QE67-F1
#
_entry.id   AF-A0A422QE67-F1
#
_cell.length_a   1.000
_cell.length_b   1.000
_cell.length_c   1.000
_cell.angle_alpha   90.00
_cell.angle_beta   90.00
_cell.angle_gamma   90.00
#
_symmetry.space_group_name_H-M   'P 1'
#
loop_
_entity.id
_entity.type
_entity.pdbx_description
1 polymer ?
#
loop_
_entity_poly.entity_id
_entity_poly.type
_entity_poly.pdbx_seq_one_letter_code
_entity_poly.pdbx_strand_id
1 'polypeptide(L)'
;IKDAEALETAHALDVVVFDKTGTLTEGKPQLVAHEGVDPARLLALAASVQGGSSHPLAGAVLEEAARQGLAPPAASAARALPGRGVEAEVDGATIVLGNRRLMEELGVPAAGGEQHEAAGRTVSWLAERRDGRLQVLGLFAFGDRIKPGAPSAIARLKEAGIEPVLLSGDSLGAARTVAQALGIERVHAEVLPADKALIVTGLRQGGRKVAMVGDGINDAPALAAADVGMAMETGTDVAMHSAGVTLMRGDPRLVADAIAVSRRTYRKIRQNLGWAFVYNVIGLPLAAFGLLDPVLAGAAMALSSVSVVANALLLRRWTPAATAPARAPVSEPISTTGALPPQTTGENTMYELTVEGMSCKHCVGRVTKSVQAVDADAKVAIDLDKASVRIDSQADLDRIVAAIDGAGYPVTGRASA
;
A
#
# COMPACT_ATOMS: atom_id res chain seq x y z
N ILE A 1 -6.83 -9.59 14.78
CA ILE A 1 -8.19 -9.32 15.31
C ILE A 1 -8.08 -9.40 16.82
N LYS A 2 -8.41 -8.33 17.54
CA LYS A 2 -8.21 -8.23 18.99
C LYS A 2 -9.41 -8.79 19.75
N ASP A 3 -10.60 -8.49 19.26
CA ASP A 3 -11.86 -8.82 19.94
C ASP A 3 -12.63 -9.92 19.22
N ALA A 4 -13.12 -10.91 19.99
CA ALA A 4 -14.00 -11.95 19.46
C ALA A 4 -15.30 -11.36 18.92
N GLU A 5 -15.83 -10.32 19.57
CA GLU A 5 -17.02 -9.59 19.13
C GLU A 5 -16.81 -8.93 17.76
N ALA A 6 -15.61 -8.40 17.48
CA ALA A 6 -15.29 -7.85 16.16
C ALA A 6 -15.28 -8.95 15.08
N LEU A 7 -14.77 -10.14 15.40
CA LEU A 7 -14.82 -11.30 14.51
C LEU A 7 -16.28 -11.73 14.27
N GLU A 8 -17.11 -11.74 15.30
CA GLU A 8 -18.52 -12.12 15.20
C GLU A 8 -19.35 -11.07 14.46
N THR A 9 -19.06 -9.79 14.59
CA THR A 9 -19.82 -8.73 13.92
C THR A 9 -19.43 -8.59 12.45
N ALA A 10 -18.15 -8.84 12.13
CA ALA A 10 -17.62 -8.68 10.77
C ALA A 10 -18.32 -9.56 9.71
N HIS A 11 -18.95 -10.68 10.09
CA HIS A 11 -19.58 -11.58 9.12
C HIS A 11 -20.85 -10.97 8.50
N ALA A 12 -21.50 -10.09 9.26
CA ALA A 12 -22.80 -9.50 8.97
C ALA A 12 -22.70 -8.05 8.48
N LEU A 13 -21.50 -7.58 8.12
CA LEU A 13 -21.30 -6.22 7.60
C LEU A 13 -22.05 -6.01 6.28
N ASP A 14 -22.73 -4.86 6.19
CA ASP A 14 -23.47 -4.38 5.01
C ASP A 14 -22.73 -3.23 4.31
N VAL A 15 -21.94 -2.47 5.07
CA VAL A 15 -21.22 -1.27 4.59
C VAL A 15 -19.79 -1.30 5.09
N VAL A 16 -18.85 -0.93 4.23
CA VAL A 16 -17.47 -0.63 4.61
C VAL A 16 -17.16 0.80 4.18
N VAL A 17 -16.93 1.65 5.15
CA VAL A 17 -16.48 3.03 4.97
C VAL A 17 -14.95 3.03 4.95
N PHE A 18 -14.37 3.61 3.91
CA PHE A 18 -12.94 3.80 3.78
C PHE A 18 -12.59 5.27 3.96
N ASP A 19 -11.63 5.57 4.82
CA ASP A 19 -10.88 6.81 4.65
C ASP A 19 -10.15 6.80 3.30
N LYS A 20 -9.86 7.97 2.75
CA LYS A 20 -9.16 8.08 1.46
C LYS A 20 -7.65 7.92 1.65
N THR A 21 -7.05 8.85 2.39
CA THR A 21 -5.60 9.06 2.44
C THR A 21 -4.95 7.97 3.28
N GLY A 22 -3.88 7.36 2.78
CA GLY A 22 -3.17 6.29 3.49
C GLY A 22 -3.96 4.98 3.62
N THR A 23 -5.24 4.97 3.23
CA THR A 23 -6.12 3.81 3.19
C THR A 23 -6.29 3.24 1.79
N LEU A 24 -7.03 3.93 0.91
CA LEU A 24 -7.18 3.53 -0.49
C LEU A 24 -6.06 4.10 -1.36
N THR A 25 -5.40 5.15 -0.90
CA THR A 25 -4.26 5.78 -1.55
C THR A 25 -2.99 5.66 -0.70
N GLU A 26 -1.83 5.87 -1.32
CA GLU A 26 -0.53 5.78 -0.66
C GLU A 26 -0.22 7.00 0.21
N GLY A 27 -0.95 8.11 0.06
CA GLY A 27 -0.65 9.38 0.75
C GLY A 27 0.62 10.04 0.22
N LYS A 28 1.08 9.64 -0.98
CA LYS A 28 2.27 10.15 -1.65
C LYS A 28 1.86 10.78 -2.98
N PRO A 29 2.38 11.98 -3.30
CA PRO A 29 2.07 12.59 -4.58
C PRO A 29 2.72 11.80 -5.72
N GLN A 30 1.99 11.67 -6.82
CA GLN A 30 2.47 11.11 -8.08
C GLN A 30 2.15 12.10 -9.21
N LEU A 31 3.02 12.16 -10.21
CA LEU A 31 2.73 12.88 -11.45
C LEU A 31 1.66 12.12 -12.24
N VAL A 32 0.47 12.71 -12.34
CA VAL A 32 -0.70 12.11 -13.01
C VAL A 32 -0.82 12.57 -14.45
N ALA A 33 -0.43 13.81 -14.74
CA ALA A 33 -0.40 14.36 -16.08
C ALA A 33 0.70 15.42 -16.19
N HIS A 34 1.30 15.53 -17.37
CA HIS A 34 2.13 16.66 -17.77
C HIS A 34 1.73 17.07 -19.18
N GLU A 35 1.44 18.34 -19.38
CA GLU A 35 0.82 18.84 -20.61
C GLU A 35 1.62 20.01 -21.15
N GLY A 36 2.05 19.91 -22.41
CA GLY A 36 2.84 20.92 -23.10
C GLY A 36 3.06 20.53 -24.56
N VAL A 37 3.69 21.42 -25.33
CA VAL A 37 3.93 21.19 -26.77
C VAL A 37 4.81 19.96 -27.01
N ASP A 38 5.83 19.78 -26.16
CA ASP A 38 6.71 18.61 -26.15
C ASP A 38 6.72 18.01 -24.74
N PRO A 39 5.87 16.99 -24.47
CA PRO A 39 5.74 16.41 -23.14
C PRO A 39 7.03 15.79 -22.60
N ALA A 40 7.86 15.18 -23.47
CA ALA A 40 9.09 14.53 -23.06
C ALA A 40 10.15 15.57 -22.66
N ARG A 41 10.31 16.63 -23.47
CA ARG A 41 11.19 17.74 -23.12
C ARG A 41 10.71 18.49 -21.88
N LEU A 42 9.41 18.69 -21.75
CA LEU A 42 8.80 19.31 -20.57
C LEU A 42 9.19 18.56 -19.30
N LEU A 43 9.01 17.23 -19.29
CA LEU A 43 9.35 16.36 -18.18
C LEU A 43 10.85 16.36 -17.88
N ALA A 44 11.70 16.29 -18.91
CA ALA A 44 13.15 16.35 -18.76
C ALA A 44 13.62 17.68 -18.13
N LEU A 45 13.10 18.82 -18.59
CA LEU A 45 13.42 20.12 -18.01
C LEU A 45 12.96 20.25 -16.56
N ALA A 46 11.76 19.77 -16.23
CA ALA A 46 11.27 19.78 -14.85
C ALA A 46 12.15 18.91 -13.94
N ALA A 47 12.55 17.72 -14.40
CA ALA A 47 13.48 16.86 -13.69
C ALA A 47 14.84 17.54 -13.45
N SER A 48 15.38 18.26 -14.44
CA SER A 48 16.62 19.02 -14.30
C SER A 48 16.55 20.07 -13.20
N VAL A 49 15.49 20.89 -13.17
CA VAL A 49 15.32 21.93 -12.14
C VAL A 49 15.12 21.32 -10.74
N GLN A 50 14.61 20.09 -10.67
CA GLN A 50 14.27 19.43 -9.43
C GLN A 50 15.31 18.42 -8.91
N GLY A 51 16.41 18.18 -9.64
CA GLY A 51 17.39 17.13 -9.32
C GLY A 51 18.01 17.20 -7.92
N GLY A 52 18.05 18.39 -7.30
CA GLY A 52 18.55 18.58 -5.93
C GLY A 52 17.47 18.79 -4.85
N SER A 53 16.18 18.66 -5.19
CA SER A 53 15.07 18.96 -4.29
C SER A 53 14.63 17.72 -3.50
N SER A 54 14.47 17.88 -2.18
CA SER A 54 13.89 16.86 -1.29
C SER A 54 12.35 16.93 -1.21
N HIS A 55 11.72 17.80 -1.99
CA HIS A 55 10.27 17.97 -1.95
C HIS A 55 9.55 16.73 -2.52
N PRO A 56 8.44 16.25 -1.92
CA PRO A 56 7.73 15.07 -2.43
C PRO A 56 7.28 15.17 -3.90
N LEU A 57 6.83 16.35 -4.35
CA LEU A 57 6.51 16.59 -5.77
C LEU A 57 7.72 16.46 -6.69
N ALA A 58 8.93 16.76 -6.20
CA ALA A 58 10.15 16.58 -6.96
C ALA A 58 10.48 15.10 -7.16
N GLY A 59 10.34 14.30 -6.09
CA GLY A 59 10.43 12.84 -6.20
C GLY A 59 9.49 12.28 -7.27
N ALA A 60 8.23 12.74 -7.31
CA ALA A 60 7.25 12.29 -8.30
C ALA A 60 7.64 12.58 -9.76
N VAL A 61 8.26 13.74 -10.04
CA VAL A 61 8.76 14.08 -11.38
C VAL A 61 9.99 13.26 -11.73
N LEU A 62 10.95 13.14 -10.80
CA LEU A 62 12.18 12.38 -11.01
C LEU A 62 11.92 10.89 -11.24
N GLU A 63 11.01 10.30 -10.47
CA GLU A 63 10.55 8.91 -10.67
C GLU A 63 9.94 8.71 -12.06
N GLU A 64 9.10 9.63 -12.51
CA GLU A 64 8.45 9.53 -13.82
C GLU A 64 9.44 9.73 -14.98
N ALA A 65 10.38 10.68 -14.84
CA ALA A 65 11.45 10.88 -15.82
C ALA A 65 12.35 9.64 -15.94
N ALA A 66 12.73 9.04 -14.80
CA ALA A 66 13.50 7.80 -14.76
C ALA A 66 12.72 6.63 -15.39
N ARG A 67 11.42 6.51 -15.10
CA ARG A 67 10.54 5.48 -15.69
C ARG A 67 10.46 5.57 -17.21
N GLN A 68 10.51 6.78 -17.77
CA GLN A 68 10.51 7.01 -19.22
C GLN A 68 11.92 6.93 -19.85
N GLY A 69 12.98 6.69 -19.05
CA GLY A 69 14.36 6.63 -19.55
C GLY A 69 14.87 7.97 -20.09
N LEU A 70 14.31 9.08 -19.62
CA LEU A 70 14.72 10.41 -20.05
C LEU A 70 16.04 10.79 -19.38
N ALA A 71 16.96 11.38 -20.14
CA ALA A 71 18.18 11.97 -19.62
C ALA A 71 17.96 13.48 -19.41
N PRO A 72 17.77 13.95 -18.15
CA PRO A 72 17.57 15.36 -17.90
C PRO A 72 18.85 16.13 -18.23
N PRO A 73 18.77 17.27 -18.95
CA PRO A 73 19.93 18.13 -19.17
C PRO A 73 20.51 18.64 -17.84
N ALA A 74 21.80 18.96 -17.82
CA ALA A 74 22.45 19.47 -16.62
C ALA A 74 21.85 20.84 -16.23
N ALA A 75 21.49 20.98 -14.96
CA ALA A 75 21.04 22.24 -14.39
C ALA A 75 22.13 22.88 -13.51
N SER A 76 22.26 24.20 -13.58
CA SER A 76 23.11 25.00 -12.70
C SER A 76 22.29 26.05 -11.95
N ALA A 77 22.88 26.65 -10.91
CA ALA A 77 22.27 27.74 -10.14
C ALA A 77 20.85 27.44 -9.60
N ALA A 78 20.55 26.17 -9.30
CA ALA A 78 19.25 25.77 -8.78
C ALA A 78 18.95 26.45 -7.44
N ARG A 79 17.76 27.05 -7.33
CA ARG A 79 17.30 27.78 -6.16
C ARG A 79 15.86 27.41 -5.84
N ALA A 80 15.62 27.11 -4.56
CA ALA A 80 14.26 26.97 -4.04
C ALA A 80 13.64 28.36 -3.80
N LEU A 81 12.39 28.51 -4.21
CA LEU A 81 11.55 29.69 -3.97
C LEU A 81 10.48 29.29 -2.94
N PRO A 82 10.68 29.55 -1.64
CA PRO A 82 9.78 29.09 -0.59
C PRO A 82 8.32 29.51 -0.85
N GLY A 83 7.41 28.54 -0.78
CA GLY A 83 5.97 28.74 -1.03
C GLY A 83 5.58 29.02 -2.48
N ARG A 84 6.53 28.98 -3.42
CA ARG A 84 6.32 29.34 -4.83
C ARG A 84 6.77 28.26 -5.81
N GLY A 85 7.97 27.73 -5.65
CA GLY A 85 8.51 26.76 -6.61
C GLY A 85 10.02 26.63 -6.55
N VAL A 86 10.62 26.36 -7.70
CA VAL A 86 12.07 26.22 -7.91
C VAL A 86 12.45 26.87 -9.24
N GLU A 87 13.67 27.37 -9.33
CA GLU A 87 14.26 27.89 -10.56
C GLU A 87 15.68 27.35 -10.74
N ALA A 88 16.11 27.15 -11.98
CA ALA A 88 17.49 26.77 -12.31
C ALA A 88 17.84 27.21 -13.74
N GLU A 89 19.13 27.24 -14.06
CA GLU A 89 19.60 27.46 -15.42
C GLU A 89 19.82 26.11 -16.13
N VAL A 90 19.27 25.97 -17.33
CA VAL A 90 19.36 24.76 -18.16
C VAL A 90 19.55 25.20 -19.61
N ASP A 91 20.58 24.70 -20.29
CA ASP A 91 20.89 25.01 -21.70
C ASP A 91 20.86 26.53 -22.03
N GLY A 92 21.37 27.35 -21.11
CA GLY A 92 21.46 28.81 -21.26
C GLY A 92 20.14 29.57 -21.07
N ALA A 93 19.07 28.91 -20.61
CA ALA A 93 17.80 29.53 -20.25
C ALA A 93 17.49 29.34 -18.76
N THR A 94 16.77 30.30 -18.17
CA THR A 94 16.27 30.14 -16.79
C THR A 94 14.94 29.41 -16.84
N ILE A 95 14.91 28.20 -16.28
CA ILE A 95 13.70 27.40 -16.16
C ILE A 95 13.12 27.60 -14.76
N VAL A 96 11.82 27.88 -14.70
CA VAL A 96 11.09 28.10 -13.46
C VAL A 96 9.93 27.12 -13.38
N LEU A 97 9.80 26.40 -12.27
CA LEU A 97 8.72 25.48 -12.00
C LEU A 97 8.02 25.86 -10.70
N GLY A 98 6.75 26.21 -10.74
CA GLY A 98 6.04 26.61 -9.53
C GLY A 98 4.53 26.71 -9.65
N ASN A 99 3.91 27.15 -8.57
CA ASN A 99 2.46 27.28 -8.46
C ASN A 99 1.94 28.52 -9.20
N ARG A 100 0.61 28.67 -9.24
CA ARG A 100 -0.09 29.81 -9.87
C ARG A 100 0.43 31.17 -9.38
N ARG A 101 0.67 31.32 -8.08
CA ARG A 101 1.20 32.57 -7.50
C ARG A 101 2.54 32.96 -8.12
N LEU A 102 3.45 32.00 -8.34
CA LEU A 102 4.71 32.28 -9.01
C LEU A 102 4.49 32.76 -10.46
N MET A 103 3.58 32.13 -11.19
CA MET A 103 3.27 32.53 -12.57
C MET A 103 2.71 33.96 -12.64
N GLU A 104 1.81 34.32 -11.71
CA GLU A 104 1.25 35.66 -11.59
C GLU A 104 2.32 36.71 -11.24
N GLU A 105 3.20 36.42 -10.28
CA GLU A 105 4.35 37.28 -9.93
C GLU A 105 5.30 37.49 -11.12
N LEU A 106 5.41 36.50 -12.00
CA LEU A 106 6.20 36.55 -13.22
C LEU A 106 5.48 37.16 -14.43
N GLY A 107 4.20 37.53 -14.27
CA GLY A 107 3.40 38.16 -15.32
C GLY A 107 2.99 37.22 -16.47
N VAL A 108 2.96 35.90 -16.24
CA VAL A 108 2.55 34.90 -17.24
C VAL A 108 1.25 34.19 -16.85
N PRO A 109 0.37 33.89 -17.82
CA PRO A 109 -0.91 33.26 -17.54
C PRO A 109 -0.75 31.79 -17.14
N ALA A 110 -1.25 31.41 -15.96
CA ALA A 110 -1.33 30.04 -15.47
C ALA A 110 -2.58 29.31 -16.00
N ALA A 111 -2.69 29.19 -17.33
CA ALA A 111 -3.84 28.59 -18.00
C ALA A 111 -3.73 27.05 -18.10
N GLY A 112 -4.88 26.38 -18.29
CA GLY A 112 -4.98 24.95 -18.58
C GLY A 112 -5.02 24.03 -17.36
N GLY A 113 -4.76 24.57 -16.16
CA GLY A 113 -4.79 23.80 -14.91
C GLY A 113 -6.18 23.58 -14.32
N GLU A 114 -7.20 24.29 -14.80
CA GLU A 114 -8.51 24.41 -14.15
C GLU A 114 -9.19 23.04 -13.99
N GLN A 115 -9.08 22.16 -14.99
CA GLN A 115 -9.64 20.81 -14.92
C GLN A 115 -8.93 19.94 -13.88
N HIS A 116 -7.61 20.08 -13.75
CA HIS A 116 -6.83 19.34 -12.75
C HIS A 116 -7.10 19.84 -11.34
N GLU A 117 -7.17 21.15 -11.15
CA GLU A 117 -7.53 21.78 -9.88
C GLU A 117 -8.96 21.37 -9.47
N ALA A 118 -9.90 21.36 -10.41
CA ALA A 118 -11.26 20.88 -10.19
C ALA A 118 -11.32 19.38 -9.86
N ALA A 119 -10.34 18.59 -10.33
CA ALA A 119 -10.14 17.19 -9.94
C ALA A 119 -9.38 17.04 -8.61
N GLY A 120 -9.11 18.14 -7.91
CA GLY A 120 -8.39 18.16 -6.62
C GLY A 120 -6.91 17.77 -6.73
N ARG A 121 -6.30 17.96 -7.91
CA ARG A 121 -4.87 17.76 -8.14
C ARG A 121 -4.11 19.04 -7.83
N THR A 122 -2.89 18.88 -7.35
CA THR A 122 -1.94 20.01 -7.23
C THR A 122 -1.36 20.31 -8.60
N VAL A 123 -1.39 21.55 -9.06
CA VAL A 123 -0.87 21.95 -10.38
C VAL A 123 0.33 22.87 -10.24
N SER A 124 1.38 22.59 -11.03
CA SER A 124 2.56 23.43 -11.19
C SER A 124 2.80 23.73 -12.66
N TRP A 125 3.27 24.93 -12.99
CA TRP A 125 3.60 25.35 -14.35
C TRP A 125 5.11 25.46 -14.52
N LEU A 126 5.59 25.05 -15.69
CA LEU A 126 6.96 25.23 -16.12
C LEU A 126 7.03 26.39 -17.10
N ALA A 127 7.90 27.35 -16.82
CA ALA A 127 8.18 28.47 -17.71
C ALA A 127 9.68 28.56 -18.03
N GLU A 128 9.99 28.95 -19.25
CA GLU A 128 11.34 29.23 -19.72
C GLU A 128 11.51 30.74 -19.91
N ARG A 129 12.59 31.29 -19.35
CA ARG A 129 13.06 32.65 -19.63
C ARG A 129 14.30 32.58 -20.51
N ARG A 130 14.20 33.14 -21.71
CA ARG A 130 15.30 33.25 -22.69
C ARG A 130 15.27 34.63 -23.33
N ASP A 131 16.42 35.29 -23.40
CA ASP A 131 16.56 36.64 -24.00
C ASP A 131 15.55 37.67 -23.47
N GLY A 132 15.26 37.62 -22.17
CA GLY A 132 14.30 38.52 -21.51
C GLY A 132 12.82 38.22 -21.78
N ARG A 133 12.50 37.20 -22.59
CA ARG A 133 11.14 36.73 -22.82
C ARG A 133 10.84 35.54 -21.92
N LEU A 134 9.68 35.55 -21.29
CA LEU A 134 9.19 34.45 -20.45
C LEU A 134 8.02 33.76 -21.15
N GLN A 135 8.10 32.45 -21.29
CA GLN A 135 7.07 31.63 -21.92
C GLN A 135 6.73 30.43 -21.04
N VAL A 136 5.45 30.16 -20.84
CA VAL A 136 4.98 28.92 -20.22
C VAL A 136 5.13 27.78 -21.22
N LEU A 137 5.87 26.75 -20.85
CA LEU A 137 6.10 25.55 -21.66
C LEU A 137 5.01 24.50 -21.45
N GLY A 138 4.42 24.47 -20.25
CA GLY A 138 3.41 23.49 -19.90
C GLY A 138 3.11 23.44 -18.41
N LEU A 139 2.33 22.43 -18.02
CA LEU A 139 1.92 22.18 -16.64
C LEU A 139 2.17 20.74 -16.21
N PHE A 140 2.15 20.54 -14.90
CA PHE A 140 2.30 19.27 -14.20
C PHE A 140 1.18 19.16 -13.18
N ALA A 141 0.43 18.06 -13.24
CA ALA A 141 -0.65 17.78 -12.32
C ALA A 141 -0.28 16.58 -11.43
N PHE A 142 -0.30 16.82 -10.13
CA PHE A 142 0.04 15.84 -9.12
C PHE A 142 -1.21 15.38 -8.39
N GLY A 143 -1.38 14.07 -8.29
CA GLY A 143 -2.46 13.44 -7.54
C GLY A 143 -1.91 12.45 -6.53
N ASP A 144 -2.82 11.81 -5.81
CA ASP A 144 -2.48 10.76 -4.85
C ASP A 144 -2.55 9.40 -5.54
N ARG A 145 -1.54 8.55 -5.33
CA ARG A 145 -1.48 7.22 -5.96
C ARG A 145 -2.48 6.28 -5.29
N ILE A 146 -3.36 5.67 -6.07
CA ILE A 146 -4.24 4.59 -5.58
C ILE A 146 -3.39 3.35 -5.30
N LYS A 147 -3.58 2.73 -4.13
CA LYS A 147 -2.87 1.50 -3.79
C LYS A 147 -3.21 0.39 -4.80
N PRO A 148 -2.23 -0.39 -5.28
CA PRO A 148 -2.48 -1.48 -6.25
C PRO A 148 -3.56 -2.49 -5.80
N GLY A 149 -3.68 -2.72 -4.49
CA GLY A 149 -4.68 -3.63 -3.91
C GLY A 149 -6.10 -3.05 -3.79
N ALA A 150 -6.28 -1.73 -3.90
CA ALA A 150 -7.56 -1.07 -3.68
C ALA A 150 -8.66 -1.49 -4.69
N PRO A 151 -8.40 -1.53 -6.02
CA PRO A 151 -9.43 -1.97 -6.98
C PRO A 151 -9.95 -3.38 -6.69
N SER A 152 -9.03 -4.31 -6.38
CA SER A 152 -9.40 -5.69 -6.03
C SER A 152 -10.16 -5.77 -4.72
N ALA A 153 -9.80 -4.98 -3.71
CA ALA A 153 -10.51 -4.93 -2.44
C ALA A 153 -11.97 -4.47 -2.63
N ILE A 154 -12.18 -3.38 -3.38
CA ILE A 154 -13.51 -2.83 -3.64
C ILE A 154 -14.36 -3.81 -4.46
N ALA A 155 -13.81 -4.42 -5.50
CA ALA A 155 -14.52 -5.42 -6.29
C ALA A 155 -15.01 -6.61 -5.43
N ARG A 156 -14.12 -7.14 -4.57
CA ARG A 156 -14.45 -8.26 -3.67
C ARG A 156 -15.51 -7.91 -2.63
N LEU A 157 -15.54 -6.67 -2.15
CA LEU A 157 -16.59 -6.21 -1.24
C LEU A 157 -17.95 -6.17 -1.96
N LYS A 158 -17.99 -5.62 -3.18
CA LYS A 158 -19.20 -5.61 -4.00
C LYS A 158 -19.70 -7.02 -4.31
N GLU A 159 -18.82 -7.93 -4.73
CA GLU A 159 -19.15 -9.36 -4.93
C GLU A 159 -19.69 -10.02 -3.65
N ALA A 160 -19.23 -9.58 -2.49
CA ALA A 160 -19.68 -10.06 -1.19
C ALA A 160 -21.01 -9.44 -0.72
N GLY A 161 -21.63 -8.56 -1.53
CA GLY A 161 -22.86 -7.84 -1.23
C GLY A 161 -22.68 -6.68 -0.23
N ILE A 162 -21.45 -6.16 -0.09
CA ILE A 162 -21.10 -5.12 0.88
C ILE A 162 -20.89 -3.81 0.13
N GLU A 163 -21.57 -2.75 0.57
CA GLU A 163 -21.47 -1.42 -0.04
C GLU A 163 -20.16 -0.72 0.40
N PRO A 164 -19.23 -0.43 -0.53
CA PRO A 164 -18.10 0.43 -0.23
C PRO A 164 -18.54 1.90 -0.23
N VAL A 165 -18.09 2.66 0.76
CA VAL A 165 -18.34 4.10 0.89
C VAL A 165 -17.01 4.82 1.07
N LEU A 166 -16.78 5.91 0.33
CA LEU A 166 -15.59 6.73 0.48
C LEU A 166 -15.88 7.91 1.43
N LEU A 167 -15.00 8.10 2.41
CA LEU A 167 -15.01 9.22 3.34
C LEU A 167 -13.68 9.99 3.20
N SER A 168 -13.74 11.30 2.97
CA SER A 168 -12.54 12.11 2.77
C SER A 168 -12.71 13.53 3.28
N GLY A 169 -11.64 14.09 3.82
CA GLY A 169 -11.52 15.52 4.14
C GLY A 169 -11.10 16.38 2.94
N ASP A 170 -10.74 15.76 1.82
CA ASP A 170 -10.32 16.48 0.62
C ASP A 170 -11.51 17.08 -0.14
N SER A 171 -11.21 17.94 -1.11
CA SER A 171 -12.22 18.51 -2.00
C SER A 171 -13.06 17.44 -2.69
N LEU A 172 -14.29 17.81 -3.04
CA LEU A 172 -15.20 16.92 -3.77
C LEU A 172 -14.57 16.38 -5.08
N GLY A 173 -13.75 17.18 -5.76
CA GLY A 173 -13.02 16.80 -6.95
C GLY A 173 -12.02 15.66 -6.74
N ALA A 174 -11.19 15.77 -5.71
CA ALA A 174 -10.21 14.74 -5.34
C ALA A 174 -10.92 13.44 -4.95
N ALA A 175 -11.92 13.54 -4.07
CA ALA A 175 -12.67 12.38 -3.59
C ALA A 175 -13.40 11.66 -4.74
N ARG A 176 -14.06 12.39 -5.64
CA ARG A 176 -14.75 11.80 -6.80
C ARG A 176 -13.79 11.13 -7.77
N THR A 177 -12.61 11.68 -7.98
CA THR A 177 -11.59 11.07 -8.86
C THR A 177 -11.19 9.68 -8.36
N VAL A 178 -10.90 9.55 -7.06
CA VAL A 178 -10.58 8.26 -6.43
C VAL A 178 -11.79 7.32 -6.46
N ALA A 179 -12.98 7.82 -6.13
CA ALA A 179 -14.19 7.02 -6.13
C ALA A 179 -14.52 6.46 -7.52
N GLN A 180 -14.43 7.28 -8.58
CA GLN A 180 -14.66 6.84 -9.95
C GLN A 180 -13.66 5.77 -10.39
N ALA A 181 -12.37 5.96 -10.09
CA ALA A 181 -11.33 5.00 -10.43
C ALA A 181 -11.53 3.63 -9.74
N LEU A 182 -12.14 3.63 -8.55
CA LEU A 182 -12.44 2.42 -7.77
C LEU A 182 -13.88 1.90 -7.96
N GLY A 183 -14.72 2.63 -8.70
CA GLY A 183 -16.14 2.33 -8.84
C GLY A 183 -16.95 2.49 -7.55
N ILE A 184 -16.57 3.38 -6.63
CA ILE A 184 -17.33 3.67 -5.40
C ILE A 184 -18.44 4.67 -5.72
N GLU A 185 -19.69 4.32 -5.41
CA GLU A 185 -20.86 5.14 -5.76
C GLU A 185 -21.15 6.21 -4.71
N ARG A 186 -20.99 5.87 -3.43
CA ARG A 186 -21.28 6.78 -2.32
C ARG A 186 -20.01 7.43 -1.79
N VAL A 187 -19.97 8.76 -1.86
CA VAL A 187 -18.81 9.57 -1.47
C VAL A 187 -19.24 10.69 -0.54
N HIS A 188 -18.51 10.83 0.56
CA HIS A 188 -18.58 11.95 1.49
C HIS A 188 -17.25 12.68 1.45
N ALA A 189 -17.24 13.89 0.90
CA ALA A 189 -16.04 14.74 0.74
C ALA A 189 -16.11 15.96 1.65
N GLU A 190 -14.98 16.66 1.81
CA GLU A 190 -14.85 17.87 2.64
C GLU A 190 -15.29 17.64 4.10
N VAL A 191 -15.13 16.42 4.58
CA VAL A 191 -15.57 16.00 5.92
C VAL A 191 -14.50 16.37 6.96
N LEU A 192 -14.91 17.14 7.97
CA LEU A 192 -14.06 17.45 9.11
C LEU A 192 -13.83 16.20 9.98
N PRO A 193 -12.67 16.06 10.66
CA PRO A 193 -12.41 14.92 11.53
C PRO A 193 -13.50 14.67 12.58
N ALA A 194 -14.11 15.73 13.13
CA ALA A 194 -15.20 15.63 14.11
C ALA A 194 -16.50 15.04 13.52
N ASP A 195 -16.76 15.28 12.24
CA ASP A 195 -18.00 14.89 11.57
C ASP A 195 -17.95 13.46 11.00
N LYS A 196 -16.75 12.87 10.87
CA LYS A 196 -16.57 11.49 10.40
C LYS A 196 -17.39 10.49 11.23
N ALA A 197 -17.37 10.63 12.56
CA ALA A 197 -18.12 9.74 13.45
C ALA A 197 -19.65 9.86 13.29
N LEU A 198 -20.15 11.07 13.04
CA LEU A 198 -21.57 11.31 12.79
C LEU A 198 -22.02 10.66 11.48
N ILE A 199 -21.21 10.74 10.43
CA ILE A 199 -21.51 10.08 9.15
C ILE A 199 -21.56 8.56 9.32
N VAL A 200 -20.57 7.98 10.02
CA VAL A 200 -20.54 6.55 10.32
C VAL A 200 -21.79 6.13 11.11
N THR A 201 -22.19 6.91 12.11
CA THR A 201 -23.40 6.64 12.90
C THR A 201 -24.67 6.78 12.06
N GLY A 202 -24.73 7.75 11.16
CA GLY A 202 -25.81 7.90 10.20
C GLY A 202 -25.95 6.69 9.27
N LEU A 203 -24.83 6.13 8.80
CA LEU A 203 -24.83 4.92 7.95
C LEU A 203 -25.33 3.66 8.67
N ARG A 204 -25.23 3.62 10.00
CA ARG A 204 -25.73 2.52 10.84
C ARG A 204 -27.25 2.56 11.04
N GLN A 205 -27.89 3.69 10.73
CA GLN A 205 -29.34 3.80 10.84
C GLN A 205 -30.04 2.79 9.91
N GLY A 206 -31.22 2.33 10.31
CA GLY A 206 -31.94 1.27 9.58
C GLY A 206 -31.42 -0.14 9.83
N GLY A 207 -30.57 -0.34 10.84
CA GLY A 207 -30.10 -1.66 11.27
C GLY A 207 -28.92 -2.22 10.49
N ARG A 208 -28.32 -1.42 9.60
CA ARG A 208 -27.14 -1.82 8.81
C ARG A 208 -25.91 -1.92 9.70
N LYS A 209 -25.07 -2.92 9.44
CA LYS A 209 -23.78 -3.10 10.10
C LYS A 209 -22.68 -2.43 9.31
N VAL A 210 -21.97 -1.51 9.95
CA VAL A 210 -20.99 -0.64 9.31
C VAL A 210 -19.59 -0.90 9.86
N ALA A 211 -18.63 -1.10 8.97
CA ALA A 211 -17.21 -1.05 9.31
C ALA A 211 -16.61 0.28 8.87
N MET A 212 -15.66 0.79 9.66
CA MET A 212 -14.81 1.94 9.28
C MET A 212 -13.38 1.44 9.12
N VAL A 213 -12.72 1.85 8.04
CA VAL A 213 -11.32 1.53 7.73
C VAL A 213 -10.52 2.82 7.66
N GLY A 214 -9.43 2.92 8.42
CA GLY A 214 -8.56 4.10 8.43
C GLY A 214 -7.16 3.80 8.96
N ASP A 215 -6.28 4.79 8.90
CA ASP A 215 -4.90 4.73 9.39
C ASP A 215 -4.51 5.93 10.29
N GLY A 216 -5.44 6.83 10.62
CA GLY A 216 -5.12 8.07 11.31
C GLY A 216 -5.56 8.15 12.78
N ILE A 217 -4.89 9.03 13.54
CA ILE A 217 -5.44 9.62 14.79
C ILE A 217 -6.81 10.26 14.50
N ASN A 218 -6.92 10.90 13.33
CA ASN A 218 -8.12 11.61 12.89
C ASN A 218 -9.33 10.68 12.70
N ASP A 219 -9.10 9.38 12.51
CA ASP A 219 -10.17 8.40 12.26
C ASP A 219 -10.55 7.64 13.52
N ALA A 220 -9.82 7.77 14.62
CA ALA A 220 -10.08 7.03 15.85
C ALA A 220 -11.53 7.20 16.36
N PRO A 221 -12.14 8.41 16.37
CA PRO A 221 -13.55 8.56 16.74
C PRO A 221 -14.51 7.85 15.79
N ALA A 222 -14.21 7.83 14.48
CA ALA A 222 -15.03 7.16 13.47
C ALA A 222 -14.88 5.63 13.54
N LEU A 223 -13.67 5.13 13.81
CA LEU A 223 -13.38 3.72 14.05
C LEU A 223 -14.14 3.19 15.27
N ALA A 224 -14.22 3.97 16.35
CA ALA A 224 -14.96 3.62 17.55
C ALA A 224 -16.49 3.71 17.38
N ALA A 225 -16.99 4.57 16.49
CA ALA A 225 -18.43 4.72 16.22
C ALA A 225 -19.00 3.60 15.32
N ALA A 226 -18.15 2.90 14.58
CA ALA A 226 -18.52 1.79 13.70
C ALA A 226 -18.87 0.53 14.51
N ASP A 227 -19.63 -0.39 13.91
CA ASP A 227 -19.83 -1.73 14.49
C ASP A 227 -18.52 -2.54 14.48
N VAL A 228 -17.66 -2.30 13.48
CA VAL A 228 -16.31 -2.86 13.42
C VAL A 228 -15.31 -1.80 12.94
N GLY A 229 -14.46 -1.30 13.83
CA GLY A 229 -13.30 -0.49 13.45
C GLY A 229 -12.15 -1.37 12.93
N MET A 230 -11.61 -1.02 11.76
CA MET A 230 -10.44 -1.66 11.16
C MET A 230 -9.31 -0.64 10.94
N ALA A 231 -8.23 -0.74 11.70
CA ALA A 231 -7.05 0.11 11.51
C ALA A 231 -6.00 -0.58 10.64
N MET A 232 -5.32 0.14 9.75
CA MET A 232 -4.10 -0.36 9.11
C MET A 232 -2.87 -0.11 9.96
N GLU A 233 -1.80 -0.88 9.72
CA GLU A 233 -0.50 -0.77 10.39
C GLU A 233 0.20 0.58 10.19
N THR A 234 -0.06 1.29 9.08
CA THR A 234 0.38 2.70 8.92
C THR A 234 -0.33 3.64 9.92
N GLY A 235 -1.30 3.09 10.64
CA GLY A 235 -1.96 3.55 11.85
C GLY A 235 -1.05 4.17 12.90
N THR A 236 -1.45 5.29 13.47
CA THR A 236 -0.89 5.72 14.77
C THR A 236 -1.29 4.74 15.88
N ASP A 237 -0.50 4.67 16.96
CA ASP A 237 -0.76 3.78 18.10
C ASP A 237 -2.19 3.91 18.64
N VAL A 238 -2.73 5.13 18.64
CA VAL A 238 -4.10 5.43 19.10
C VAL A 238 -5.16 4.78 18.19
N ALA A 239 -4.97 4.79 16.87
CA ALA A 239 -5.87 4.15 15.92
C ALA A 239 -5.84 2.62 16.07
N MET A 240 -4.65 2.05 16.29
CA MET A 240 -4.50 0.62 16.53
C MET A 240 -5.21 0.16 17.80
N HIS A 241 -5.19 0.95 18.88
CA HIS A 241 -5.87 0.60 20.13
C HIS A 241 -7.39 0.75 20.07
N SER A 242 -7.91 1.62 19.19
CA SER A 242 -9.35 1.90 19.08
C SER A 242 -10.08 0.94 18.12
N ALA A 243 -9.34 0.17 17.31
CA ALA A 243 -9.92 -0.74 16.32
C ALA A 243 -9.95 -2.20 16.81
N GLY A 244 -11.13 -2.84 16.70
CA GLY A 244 -11.28 -4.28 16.99
C GLY A 244 -10.52 -5.18 16.02
N VAL A 245 -10.18 -4.66 14.82
CA VAL A 245 -9.32 -5.32 13.84
C VAL A 245 -8.14 -4.42 13.48
N THR A 246 -6.92 -4.97 13.55
CA THR A 246 -5.71 -4.31 13.06
C THR A 246 -5.15 -5.11 11.88
N LEU A 247 -4.94 -4.45 10.75
CA LEU A 247 -4.37 -5.03 9.53
C LEU A 247 -2.86 -4.79 9.53
N MET A 248 -2.08 -5.85 9.72
CA MET A 248 -0.61 -5.80 9.84
C MET A 248 0.12 -5.54 8.51
N ARG A 249 -0.59 -5.12 7.46
CA ARG A 249 -0.02 -4.61 6.22
C ARG A 249 -0.94 -3.51 5.73
N GLY A 250 -0.39 -2.47 5.13
CA GLY A 250 -1.17 -1.39 4.50
C GLY A 250 -1.92 -1.79 3.21
N ASP A 251 -2.29 -3.06 3.05
CA ASP A 251 -2.95 -3.59 1.85
C ASP A 251 -4.48 -3.66 2.04
N PRO A 252 -5.27 -2.87 1.28
CA PRO A 252 -6.73 -2.87 1.37
C PRO A 252 -7.39 -4.23 1.14
N ARG A 253 -6.73 -5.17 0.44
CA ARG A 253 -7.25 -6.52 0.21
C ARG A 253 -7.47 -7.29 1.51
N LEU A 254 -6.75 -6.94 2.56
CA LEU A 254 -6.90 -7.54 3.88
C LEU A 254 -8.25 -7.24 4.54
N VAL A 255 -8.91 -6.13 4.19
CA VAL A 255 -10.27 -5.82 4.67
C VAL A 255 -11.24 -6.90 4.18
N ALA A 256 -11.21 -7.19 2.88
CA ALA A 256 -12.03 -8.24 2.28
C ALA A 256 -11.68 -9.63 2.85
N ASP A 257 -10.39 -9.91 3.10
CA ASP A 257 -9.96 -11.17 3.72
C ASP A 257 -10.41 -11.30 5.19
N ALA A 258 -10.39 -10.21 5.97
CA ALA A 258 -10.85 -10.20 7.36
C ALA A 258 -12.35 -10.52 7.45
N ILE A 259 -13.15 -9.95 6.55
CA ILE A 259 -14.59 -10.25 6.46
C ILE A 259 -14.81 -11.69 5.98
N ALA A 260 -14.02 -12.14 5.00
CA ALA A 260 -14.14 -13.47 4.44
C ALA A 260 -13.75 -14.58 5.44
N VAL A 261 -12.75 -14.34 6.31
CA VAL A 261 -12.42 -15.28 7.39
C VAL A 261 -13.50 -15.26 8.47
N SER A 262 -14.02 -14.09 8.83
CA SER A 262 -15.13 -13.96 9.78
C SER A 262 -16.37 -14.76 9.34
N ARG A 263 -16.83 -14.61 8.08
CA ARG A 263 -17.95 -15.38 7.52
C ARG A 263 -17.73 -16.89 7.55
N ARG A 264 -16.49 -17.36 7.35
CA ARG A 264 -16.15 -18.79 7.42
C ARG A 264 -16.13 -19.28 8.85
N THR A 265 -15.57 -18.52 9.78
CA THR A 265 -15.58 -18.84 11.20
C THR A 265 -17.00 -18.92 11.73
N TYR A 266 -17.85 -17.94 11.42
CA TYR A 266 -19.26 -17.93 11.82
C TYR A 266 -20.02 -19.16 11.28
N ARG A 267 -19.72 -19.59 10.04
CA ARG A 267 -20.28 -20.83 9.48
C ARG A 267 -19.87 -22.07 10.26
N LYS A 268 -18.61 -22.15 10.71
CA LYS A 268 -18.13 -23.25 11.57
C LYS A 268 -18.78 -23.23 12.93
N ILE A 269 -18.97 -22.06 13.53
CA ILE A 269 -19.71 -21.90 14.80
C ILE A 269 -21.13 -22.46 14.63
N ARG A 270 -21.85 -22.05 13.58
CA ARG A 270 -23.21 -22.57 13.30
C ARG A 270 -23.24 -24.08 13.06
N GLN A 271 -22.26 -24.64 12.35
CA GLN A 271 -22.15 -26.09 12.15
C GLN A 271 -21.94 -26.83 13.48
N ASN A 272 -21.01 -26.36 14.30
CA ASN A 272 -20.68 -26.98 15.58
C ASN A 272 -21.85 -26.90 16.56
N LEU A 273 -22.52 -25.75 16.62
CA LEU A 273 -23.72 -25.57 17.43
C LEU A 273 -24.87 -26.45 16.93
N GLY A 274 -25.03 -26.59 15.61
CA GLY A 274 -26.00 -27.50 15.00
C GLY A 274 -25.78 -28.94 15.44
N TRP A 275 -24.54 -29.43 15.42
CA TRP A 275 -24.20 -30.77 15.92
C TRP A 275 -24.52 -30.93 17.41
N ALA A 276 -24.16 -29.94 18.23
CA ALA A 276 -24.47 -29.96 19.66
C ALA A 276 -25.98 -30.08 19.92
N PHE A 277 -26.81 -29.36 19.17
CA PHE A 277 -28.26 -29.49 19.26
C PHE A 277 -28.76 -30.86 18.81
N VAL A 278 -28.26 -31.42 17.70
CA VAL A 278 -28.65 -32.75 17.23
C VAL A 278 -28.41 -33.82 18.30
N TYR A 279 -27.23 -33.81 18.93
CA TYR A 279 -26.94 -34.77 20.01
C TYR A 279 -27.88 -34.63 21.19
N ASN A 280 -28.22 -33.40 21.60
CA ASN A 280 -29.16 -33.17 22.70
C ASN A 280 -30.60 -33.56 22.33
N VAL A 281 -31.06 -33.20 21.14
CA VAL A 281 -32.42 -33.52 20.65
C VAL A 281 -32.63 -35.04 20.56
N ILE A 282 -31.59 -35.81 20.24
CA ILE A 282 -31.65 -37.28 20.20
C ILE A 282 -31.42 -37.88 21.60
N GLY A 283 -30.44 -37.36 22.33
CA GLY A 283 -29.99 -37.90 23.61
C GLY A 283 -31.02 -37.76 24.73
N LEU A 284 -31.69 -36.60 24.83
CA LEU A 284 -32.69 -36.36 25.89
C LEU A 284 -33.89 -37.33 25.80
N PRO A 285 -34.54 -37.54 24.65
CA PRO A 285 -35.61 -38.53 24.52
C PRO A 285 -35.12 -39.94 24.84
N LEU A 286 -33.97 -40.37 24.30
CA LEU A 286 -33.44 -41.71 24.57
C LEU A 286 -33.16 -41.92 26.06
N ALA A 287 -32.63 -40.92 26.75
CA ALA A 287 -32.43 -40.96 28.20
C ALA A 287 -33.77 -41.01 28.96
N ALA A 288 -34.76 -40.21 28.53
CA ALA A 288 -36.08 -40.19 29.15
C ALA A 288 -36.82 -41.53 29.02
N PHE A 289 -36.63 -42.26 27.91
CA PHE A 289 -37.17 -43.62 27.72
C PHE A 289 -36.29 -44.72 28.33
N GLY A 290 -35.20 -44.38 29.01
CA GLY A 290 -34.28 -45.35 29.63
C GLY A 290 -33.44 -46.16 28.62
N LEU A 291 -33.37 -45.70 27.36
CA LEU A 291 -32.67 -46.37 26.25
C LEU A 291 -31.22 -45.89 26.09
N LEU A 292 -30.77 -44.91 26.89
CA LEU A 292 -29.42 -44.35 26.82
C LEU A 292 -28.60 -44.71 28.06
N ASP A 293 -27.56 -45.52 27.85
CA ASP A 293 -26.58 -45.84 28.89
C ASP A 293 -25.62 -44.65 29.15
N PRO A 294 -25.31 -44.30 30.42
CA PRO A 294 -24.42 -43.19 30.74
C PRO A 294 -23.01 -43.28 30.14
N VAL A 295 -22.47 -44.49 29.95
CA VAL A 295 -21.15 -44.70 29.33
C VAL A 295 -21.22 -44.39 27.83
N LEU A 296 -22.30 -44.83 27.16
CA LEU A 296 -22.54 -44.50 25.75
C LEU A 296 -22.75 -42.99 25.56
N ALA A 297 -23.49 -42.34 26.47
CA ALA A 297 -23.67 -40.89 26.46
C ALA A 297 -22.33 -40.15 26.62
N GLY A 298 -21.48 -40.59 27.55
CA GLY A 298 -20.13 -40.03 27.76
C GLY A 298 -19.22 -40.22 26.54
N ALA A 299 -19.23 -41.41 25.92
CA ALA A 299 -18.47 -41.69 24.70
C ALA A 299 -18.92 -40.81 23.51
N ALA A 300 -20.23 -40.62 23.34
CA ALA A 300 -20.79 -39.74 22.32
C ALA A 300 -20.35 -38.27 22.53
N MET A 301 -20.30 -37.80 23.78
CA MET A 301 -19.86 -36.46 24.12
C MET A 301 -18.36 -36.23 23.80
N ALA A 302 -17.53 -37.22 24.07
CA ALA A 302 -16.11 -37.19 23.69
C ALA A 302 -15.91 -37.18 22.17
N LEU A 303 -16.62 -38.03 21.43
CA LEU A 303 -16.59 -38.07 19.96
C LEU A 303 -17.08 -36.76 19.32
N SER A 304 -18.08 -36.11 19.93
CA SER A 304 -18.56 -34.80 19.51
C SER A 304 -17.46 -33.73 19.60
N SER A 305 -16.70 -33.73 20.69
CA SER A 305 -15.58 -32.79 20.88
C SER A 305 -14.50 -32.97 19.81
N VAL A 306 -14.14 -34.23 19.49
CA VAL A 306 -13.20 -34.53 18.40
C VAL A 306 -13.73 -34.04 17.05
N SER A 307 -15.02 -34.25 16.78
CA SER A 307 -15.67 -33.84 15.53
C SER A 307 -15.71 -32.32 15.36
N VAL A 308 -16.03 -31.60 16.45
CA VAL A 308 -16.06 -30.12 16.50
C VAL A 308 -14.66 -29.54 16.26
N VAL A 309 -13.64 -30.08 16.94
CA VAL A 309 -12.24 -29.64 16.77
C VAL A 309 -11.75 -29.94 15.35
N ALA A 310 -11.99 -31.16 14.84
CA ALA A 310 -11.62 -31.52 13.47
C ALA A 310 -12.30 -30.60 12.43
N ASN A 311 -13.58 -30.29 12.62
CA ASN A 311 -14.32 -29.40 11.75
C ASN A 311 -13.78 -27.96 11.79
N ALA A 312 -13.38 -27.46 12.96
CA ALA A 312 -12.76 -26.16 13.13
C ALA A 312 -11.38 -26.10 12.45
N LEU A 313 -10.58 -27.17 12.57
CA LEU A 313 -9.25 -27.28 11.95
C LEU A 313 -9.29 -27.20 10.42
N LEU A 314 -10.42 -27.50 9.78
CA LEU A 314 -10.60 -27.29 8.34
C LEU A 314 -10.43 -25.82 7.92
N LEU A 315 -10.63 -24.85 8.83
CA LEU A 315 -10.33 -23.44 8.56
C LEU A 315 -8.84 -23.20 8.29
N ARG A 316 -7.92 -24.04 8.81
CA ARG A 316 -6.48 -23.91 8.53
C ARG A 316 -6.13 -24.15 7.06
N ARG A 317 -7.03 -24.78 6.29
CA ARG A 317 -6.84 -25.01 4.85
C ARG A 317 -7.23 -23.80 4.00
N TRP A 318 -7.87 -22.79 4.61
CA TRP A 318 -8.25 -21.59 3.88
C TRP A 318 -7.04 -20.70 3.62
N THR A 319 -6.92 -20.22 2.38
CA THR A 319 -5.89 -19.27 1.97
C THR A 319 -6.53 -17.90 1.69
N PRO A 320 -6.00 -16.81 2.28
CA PRO A 320 -6.42 -15.45 1.96
C PRO A 320 -6.02 -15.06 0.54
N ALA A 321 -6.87 -14.27 -0.13
CA ALA A 321 -6.62 -13.88 -1.52
C ALA A 321 -5.59 -12.73 -1.62
N ALA A 322 -5.35 -11.96 -0.56
CA ALA A 322 -4.29 -10.95 -0.52
C ALA A 322 -2.87 -11.56 -0.64
N THR A 323 -2.72 -12.87 -0.40
CA THR A 323 -1.43 -13.58 -0.54
C THR A 323 -1.12 -13.96 -2.00
N ALA A 324 -2.10 -13.90 -2.91
CA ALA A 324 -1.82 -14.12 -4.33
C ALA A 324 -1.16 -12.85 -4.94
N PRO A 325 -0.03 -12.97 -5.66
CA PRO A 325 0.55 -11.84 -6.36
C PRO A 325 -0.47 -11.30 -7.37
N ALA A 326 -0.58 -9.97 -7.45
CA ALA A 326 -1.40 -9.33 -8.47
C ALA A 326 -0.90 -9.80 -9.84
N ARG A 327 -1.73 -10.50 -10.61
CA ARG A 327 -1.41 -10.79 -12.02
C ARG A 327 -1.34 -9.45 -12.74
N ALA A 328 -0.14 -9.01 -13.09
CA ALA A 328 0.05 -7.95 -14.06
C ALA A 328 -0.63 -8.36 -15.38
N PRO A 329 -1.25 -7.42 -16.11
CA PRO A 329 -1.67 -7.70 -17.48
C PRO A 329 -0.45 -8.16 -18.28
N VAL A 330 -0.57 -9.32 -18.91
CA VAL A 330 0.49 -9.92 -19.72
C VAL A 330 0.70 -9.05 -20.95
N SER A 331 1.71 -8.18 -20.93
CA SER A 331 2.32 -7.65 -22.14
C SER A 331 3.23 -8.72 -22.73
N GLU A 332 2.98 -9.11 -23.98
CA GLU A 332 3.78 -10.09 -24.70
C GLU A 332 5.28 -9.73 -24.72
N PRO A 333 6.18 -10.71 -24.57
CA PRO A 333 7.61 -10.44 -24.61
C PRO A 333 8.06 -10.14 -26.05
N ILE A 334 8.59 -8.95 -26.26
CA ILE A 334 9.40 -8.60 -27.42
C ILE A 334 10.70 -9.40 -27.33
N SER A 335 10.97 -10.22 -28.33
CA SER A 335 12.27 -10.88 -28.53
C SER A 335 13.32 -9.86 -28.94
N THR A 336 14.40 -9.76 -28.17
CA THR A 336 15.68 -9.23 -28.63
C THR A 336 16.79 -10.20 -28.28
N THR A 337 17.22 -10.96 -29.29
CA THR A 337 18.54 -11.57 -29.37
C THR A 337 19.62 -10.50 -29.28
N GLY A 338 20.60 -10.67 -28.39
CA GLY A 338 21.77 -9.79 -28.32
C GLY A 338 22.78 -10.23 -27.27
N ALA A 339 23.78 -10.98 -27.73
CA ALA A 339 25.17 -11.13 -27.25
C ALA A 339 25.49 -11.05 -25.73
N LEU A 340 26.15 -12.11 -25.23
CA LEU A 340 26.94 -12.07 -23.98
C LEU A 340 28.02 -10.98 -24.05
N PRO A 341 28.19 -10.13 -23.03
CA PRO A 341 29.41 -9.36 -22.83
C PRO A 341 30.51 -10.21 -22.17
N PRO A 342 31.79 -9.82 -22.32
CA PRO A 342 32.94 -10.66 -22.02
C PRO A 342 33.27 -10.70 -20.53
N GLN A 343 33.92 -11.78 -20.11
CA GLN A 343 34.56 -11.91 -18.81
C GLN A 343 35.75 -10.94 -18.73
N THR A 344 35.83 -10.17 -17.65
CA THR A 344 37.04 -9.42 -17.27
C THR A 344 37.40 -9.73 -15.82
N THR A 345 38.60 -10.25 -15.65
CA THR A 345 39.35 -10.42 -14.40
C THR A 345 39.85 -9.07 -13.87
N GLY A 346 39.55 -8.76 -12.61
CA GLY A 346 40.42 -7.99 -11.71
C GLY A 346 40.18 -6.49 -11.58
N GLU A 347 39.29 -6.08 -10.67
CA GLU A 347 39.50 -5.12 -9.57
C GLU A 347 38.19 -5.14 -8.72
N ASN A 348 38.31 -4.99 -7.40
CA ASN A 348 37.26 -5.17 -6.39
C ASN A 348 35.83 -4.89 -6.90
N THR A 349 34.98 -5.92 -6.95
CA THR A 349 33.64 -5.81 -7.52
C THR A 349 32.65 -5.48 -6.41
N MET A 350 31.86 -4.41 -6.61
CA MET A 350 30.84 -3.99 -5.67
C MET A 350 29.52 -4.68 -5.99
N TYR A 351 29.01 -5.45 -5.04
CA TYR A 351 27.75 -6.15 -5.14
C TYR A 351 26.71 -5.53 -4.20
N GLU A 352 25.49 -5.32 -4.68
CA GLU A 352 24.35 -4.93 -3.87
C GLU A 352 23.33 -6.09 -3.86
N LEU A 353 23.09 -6.63 -2.68
CA LEU A 353 22.23 -7.78 -2.46
C LEU A 353 21.04 -7.37 -1.60
N THR A 354 19.85 -7.89 -1.90
CA THR A 354 18.68 -7.78 -1.01
C THR A 354 18.57 -9.08 -0.21
N VAL A 355 18.55 -8.97 1.11
CA VAL A 355 18.61 -10.12 2.02
C VAL A 355 17.48 -10.04 3.04
N GLU A 356 16.57 -11.02 3.01
CA GLU A 356 15.42 -11.05 3.91
C GLU A 356 15.76 -11.70 5.28
N GLY A 357 15.01 -11.32 6.32
CA GLY A 357 15.10 -11.96 7.65
C GLY A 357 16.10 -11.35 8.64
N MET A 358 16.75 -10.22 8.31
CA MET A 358 17.61 -9.48 9.25
C MET A 358 16.82 -8.43 10.02
N SER A 359 16.78 -8.52 11.36
CA SER A 359 16.03 -7.58 12.21
C SER A 359 16.83 -7.01 13.38
N CYS A 360 18.10 -7.39 13.56
CA CYS A 360 18.92 -6.93 14.68
C CYS A 360 20.42 -6.88 14.38
N LYS A 361 21.19 -6.21 15.25
CA LYS A 361 22.67 -6.10 15.16
C LYS A 361 23.39 -7.45 15.15
N HIS A 362 22.78 -8.50 15.72
CA HIS A 362 23.34 -9.85 15.70
C HIS A 362 23.16 -10.54 14.33
N CYS A 363 22.13 -10.18 13.56
CA CYS A 363 21.95 -10.63 12.18
C CYS A 363 23.02 -10.03 11.27
N VAL A 364 23.30 -8.73 11.43
CA VAL A 364 24.37 -8.02 10.72
C VAL A 364 25.71 -8.72 10.93
N GLY A 365 26.09 -8.98 12.20
CA GLY A 365 27.35 -9.66 12.50
C GLY A 365 27.45 -11.08 11.93
N ARG A 366 26.35 -11.82 11.85
CA ARG A 366 26.33 -13.17 11.27
C ARG A 366 26.52 -13.12 9.75
N VAL A 367 25.83 -12.22 9.05
CA VAL A 367 25.98 -12.05 7.59
C VAL A 367 27.38 -11.55 7.24
N THR A 368 27.90 -10.54 7.95
CA THR A 368 29.28 -10.05 7.75
C THR A 368 30.30 -11.17 7.94
N LYS A 369 30.16 -12.00 8.98
CA LYS A 369 31.09 -13.12 9.23
C LYS A 369 31.00 -14.22 8.17
N SER A 370 29.81 -14.50 7.63
CA SER A 370 29.63 -15.47 6.56
C SER A 370 30.28 -15.03 5.25
N VAL A 371 30.18 -13.73 4.92
CA VAL A 371 30.87 -13.15 3.75
C VAL A 371 32.38 -13.14 3.97
N GLN A 372 32.85 -12.76 5.16
CA GLN A 372 34.28 -12.74 5.51
C GLN A 372 34.92 -14.15 5.61
N ALA A 373 34.10 -15.20 5.74
CA ALA A 373 34.58 -16.59 5.66
C ALA A 373 34.87 -17.02 4.22
N VAL A 374 34.27 -16.37 3.22
CA VAL A 374 34.50 -16.60 1.80
C VAL A 374 35.64 -15.72 1.27
N ASP A 375 35.71 -14.47 1.76
CA ASP A 375 36.77 -13.50 1.44
C ASP A 375 37.13 -12.68 2.68
N ALA A 376 38.31 -12.94 3.26
CA ALA A 376 38.74 -12.33 4.50
C ALA A 376 38.89 -10.80 4.43
N ASP A 377 39.10 -10.25 3.22
CA ASP A 377 39.29 -8.82 2.99
C ASP A 377 38.00 -8.10 2.57
N ALA A 378 36.86 -8.81 2.54
CA ALA A 378 35.58 -8.26 2.13
C ALA A 378 35.05 -7.18 3.10
N LYS A 379 34.62 -6.05 2.53
CA LYS A 379 33.94 -4.98 3.27
C LYS A 379 32.43 -5.10 3.06
N VAL A 380 31.69 -5.22 4.17
CA VAL A 380 30.24 -5.41 4.15
C VAL A 380 29.56 -4.23 4.85
N ALA A 381 28.71 -3.52 4.13
CA ALA A 381 27.84 -2.47 4.66
C ALA A 381 26.38 -2.92 4.57
N ILE A 382 25.67 -2.94 5.69
CA ILE A 382 24.27 -3.42 5.76
C ILE A 382 23.37 -2.27 6.17
N ASP A 383 22.34 -2.02 5.35
CA ASP A 383 21.23 -1.13 5.65
C ASP A 383 20.01 -1.99 6.02
N LEU A 384 19.70 -2.02 7.32
CA LEU A 384 18.60 -2.82 7.87
C LEU A 384 17.22 -2.26 7.47
N ASP A 385 17.12 -0.96 7.20
CA ASP A 385 15.85 -0.32 6.82
C ASP A 385 15.44 -0.66 5.38
N LYS A 386 16.44 -0.93 4.53
CA LYS A 386 16.26 -1.31 3.12
C LYS A 386 16.46 -2.80 2.83
N ALA A 387 16.78 -3.60 3.85
CA ALA A 387 17.19 -5.00 3.70
C ALA A 387 18.30 -5.19 2.64
N SER A 388 19.19 -4.20 2.51
CA SER A 388 20.23 -4.18 1.47
C SER A 388 21.62 -4.36 2.06
N VAL A 389 22.40 -5.24 1.45
CA VAL A 389 23.78 -5.57 1.81
C VAL A 389 24.67 -5.19 0.65
N ARG A 390 25.58 -4.24 0.89
CA ARG A 390 26.64 -3.87 -0.06
C ARG A 390 27.92 -4.57 0.32
N ILE A 391 28.49 -5.28 -0.63
CA ILE A 391 29.68 -6.11 -0.45
C ILE A 391 30.72 -5.69 -1.47
N ASP A 392 31.87 -5.27 -0.97
CA ASP A 392 33.07 -5.06 -1.76
C ASP A 392 33.99 -6.26 -1.52
N SER A 393 34.13 -7.12 -2.53
CA SER A 393 34.83 -8.41 -2.42
C SER A 393 35.47 -8.83 -3.75
N GLN A 394 36.52 -9.65 -3.65
CA GLN A 394 37.17 -10.30 -4.80
C GLN A 394 36.57 -11.67 -5.12
N ALA A 395 35.66 -12.17 -4.28
CA ALA A 395 34.99 -13.44 -4.48
C ALA A 395 33.84 -13.33 -5.47
N ASP A 396 33.55 -14.46 -6.12
CA ASP A 396 32.44 -14.61 -7.04
C ASP A 396 31.08 -14.46 -6.33
N LEU A 397 30.15 -13.74 -6.97
CA LEU A 397 28.81 -13.43 -6.44
C LEU A 397 28.04 -14.68 -6.01
N ASP A 398 28.13 -15.78 -6.76
CA ASP A 398 27.39 -17.00 -6.45
C ASP A 398 27.92 -17.68 -5.18
N ARG A 399 29.22 -17.55 -4.88
CA ARG A 399 29.81 -18.05 -3.63
C ARG A 399 29.39 -17.22 -2.42
N ILE A 400 29.30 -15.91 -2.59
CA ILE A 400 28.85 -14.97 -1.55
C ILE A 400 27.38 -15.25 -1.22
N VAL A 401 26.53 -15.38 -2.24
CA VAL A 401 25.10 -15.68 -2.06
C VAL A 401 24.90 -17.03 -1.36
N ALA A 402 25.63 -18.08 -1.76
CA ALA A 402 25.54 -19.38 -1.12
C ALA A 402 25.94 -19.35 0.37
N ALA A 403 26.91 -18.51 0.76
CA ALA A 403 27.32 -18.35 2.14
C ALA A 403 26.29 -17.58 2.99
N ILE A 404 25.60 -16.59 2.40
CA ILE A 404 24.54 -15.82 3.06
C ILE A 404 23.28 -16.69 3.22
N ASP A 405 22.89 -17.43 2.18
CA ASP A 405 21.78 -18.39 2.21
C ASP A 405 22.05 -19.51 3.24
N GLY A 406 23.27 -20.06 3.26
CA GLY A 406 23.69 -21.08 4.22
C GLY A 406 23.72 -20.60 5.68
N ALA A 407 23.79 -19.29 5.90
CA ALA A 407 23.69 -18.67 7.23
C ALA A 407 22.24 -18.42 7.69
N GLY A 408 21.26 -18.80 6.86
CA GLY A 408 19.83 -18.70 7.15
C GLY A 408 19.18 -17.39 6.71
N TYR A 409 19.82 -16.62 5.82
CA TYR A 409 19.29 -15.35 5.31
C TYR A 409 19.15 -15.42 3.79
N PRO A 410 17.95 -15.64 3.24
CA PRO A 410 17.79 -15.83 1.80
C PRO A 410 18.02 -14.53 1.03
N VAL A 411 18.85 -14.59 -0.02
CA VAL A 411 19.10 -13.47 -0.93
C VAL A 411 18.00 -13.41 -2.00
N THR A 412 17.20 -12.34 -2.00
CA THR A 412 16.03 -12.17 -2.89
C THR A 412 16.25 -11.21 -4.06
N GLY A 413 17.33 -10.44 -4.04
CA GLY A 413 17.71 -9.52 -5.11
C GLY A 413 19.23 -9.49 -5.31
N ARG A 414 19.67 -9.44 -6.57
CA ARG A 414 21.08 -9.35 -6.96
C ARG A 414 21.26 -8.18 -7.93
N ALA A 415 22.10 -7.20 -7.58
CA ALA A 415 22.55 -6.16 -8.48
C ALA A 415 24.08 -6.08 -8.43
N SER A 416 24.72 -6.23 -9.60
CA SER A 416 26.12 -5.85 -9.79
C SER A 416 26.16 -4.36 -10.10
N ALA A 417 26.92 -3.57 -9.33
CA ALA A 417 27.13 -2.16 -9.61
C ALA A 417 28.23 -1.97 -10.67
#